data_AF-A0A847LRV4-F1
#
_entry.id   AF-A0A847LRV4-F1
#
_cell.length_a   1.000
_cell.length_b   1.000
_cell.length_c   1.000
_cell.angle_alpha   90.00
_cell.angle_beta   90.00
_cell.angle_gamma   90.00
#
_symmetry.space_group_name_H-M   'P 1'
#
loop_
_entity.id
_entity.type
_entity.pdbx_description
1 polymer ?
#
loop_
_entity_poly.entity_id
_entity_poly.type
_entity_poly.pdbx_seq_one_letter_code
_entity_poly.pdbx_strand_id
1 'polypeptide(L)'
;MKGYLTKESRILAISEERAFIEVKDKAGKHITIGVCPGCFNNPERRKEILYKLRKNGLAVVSKADRLDGKYIKNSTHSSFCPYK
;
A
#
# COMPACT_ATOMS: atom_id res chain seq x y z
N MET A 1 -15.59 -7.22 -7.29
CA MET A 1 -15.54 -6.59 -5.95
C MET A 1 -14.72 -5.31 -6.05
N LYS A 2 -15.32 -4.14 -5.79
CA LYS A 2 -14.61 -2.84 -5.81
C LYS A 2 -13.80 -2.71 -4.52
N GLY A 3 -12.47 -2.68 -4.62
CA GLY A 3 -11.52 -2.62 -3.50
C GLY A 3 -11.49 -1.27 -2.79
N TYR A 4 -12.61 -0.86 -2.19
CA TYR A 4 -12.66 0.25 -1.25
C TYR A 4 -12.36 -0.26 0.15
N LEU A 5 -11.58 0.48 0.94
CA LEU A 5 -11.57 0.28 2.38
C LEU A 5 -12.94 0.71 2.92
N THR A 6 -13.86 -0.23 3.11
CA THR A 6 -15.05 0.02 3.91
C THR A 6 -14.62 0.29 5.36
N LYS A 7 -15.53 0.78 6.21
CA LYS A 7 -15.23 0.97 7.64
C LYS A 7 -14.66 -0.30 8.28
N GLU A 8 -15.19 -1.46 7.89
CA GLU A 8 -14.74 -2.79 8.34
C GLU A 8 -13.36 -3.15 7.79
N SER A 9 -13.10 -2.91 6.51
CA SER A 9 -11.77 -3.15 5.92
C SER A 9 -10.69 -2.26 6.54
N ARG A 10 -11.06 -1.06 7.00
CA ARG A 10 -10.16 -0.16 7.72
C ARG A 10 -9.86 -0.66 9.13
N ILE A 11 -10.87 -1.16 9.86
CA ILE A 11 -10.68 -1.77 11.18
C ILE A 11 -9.73 -2.96 11.07
N LEU A 12 -9.95 -3.84 10.07
CA LEU A 12 -9.06 -4.97 9.82
C LEU A 12 -7.64 -4.51 9.48
N ALA A 13 -7.47 -3.56 8.55
CA ALA A 13 -6.16 -3.05 8.18
C ALA A 13 -5.41 -2.37 9.35
N ILE A 14 -6.12 -1.71 10.27
CA ILE A 14 -5.55 -1.16 11.51
C ILE A 14 -5.12 -2.28 12.45
N SER A 15 -5.96 -3.30 12.66
CA SER A 15 -5.60 -4.46 13.50
C SER A 15 -4.42 -5.26 12.95
N GLU A 16 -4.21 -5.21 11.63
CA GLU A 16 -3.06 -5.81 10.96
C GLU A 16 -1.86 -4.85 10.85
N GLU A 17 -1.89 -3.67 11.49
CA GLU A 17 -0.77 -2.71 11.50
C GLU A 17 -0.32 -2.30 10.08
N ARG A 18 -1.27 -2.12 9.16
CA ARG A 18 -0.97 -1.72 7.79
C ARG A 18 -0.78 -0.22 7.64
N ALA A 19 0.14 0.18 6.78
CA ALA A 19 0.26 1.55 6.29
C ALA A 19 -0.80 1.82 5.22
N PHE A 20 -1.37 3.02 5.21
CA PHE A 20 -2.36 3.43 4.22
C PHE A 20 -1.71 4.31 3.16
N ILE A 21 -1.89 3.94 1.89
CA ILE A 21 -1.44 4.75 0.76
C ILE A 21 -2.61 5.09 -0.14
N GLU A 22 -2.54 6.28 -0.74
CA GLU A 22 -3.55 6.76 -1.68
C GLU A 22 -3.17 6.38 -3.11
N VAL A 23 -4.12 5.78 -3.81
CA VAL A 23 -4.01 5.37 -5.20
C VAL A 23 -5.17 5.94 -6.02
N LYS A 24 -4.94 6.10 -7.31
CA LYS A 24 -5.92 6.57 -8.29
C LYS A 24 -6.15 5.46 -9.31
N ASP A 25 -7.41 5.18 -9.62
CA ASP A 25 -7.76 4.23 -10.68
C ASP A 25 -7.74 4.87 -12.07
N LYS A 26 -8.02 4.07 -13.11
CA LYS A 26 -8.09 4.54 -14.50
C LYS A 26 -9.18 5.60 -14.76
N ALA A 27 -10.26 5.59 -13.98
CA ALA A 27 -11.34 6.59 -14.07
C ALA A 27 -10.98 7.88 -13.30
N GLY A 28 -9.82 7.91 -12.66
CA GLY A 28 -9.35 9.02 -11.87
C GLY A 28 -9.94 9.08 -10.46
N LYS A 29 -10.58 8.02 -10.00
CA LYS A 29 -11.11 7.94 -8.64
C LYS A 29 -9.99 7.67 -7.65
N HIS A 30 -9.97 8.43 -6.57
CA HIS A 30 -9.04 8.26 -5.45
C HIS A 30 -9.55 7.16 -4.51
N ILE A 31 -8.65 6.26 -4.12
CA ILE A 31 -8.90 5.09 -3.30
C ILE A 31 -7.74 4.96 -2.30
N THR A 32 -8.04 4.56 -1.07
CA THR A 32 -7.01 4.22 -0.09
C THR A 32 -6.88 2.71 0.01
N ILE A 33 -5.65 2.22 0.10
CA ILE A 33 -5.36 0.79 0.29
C ILE A 33 -4.39 0.58 1.46
N GLY A 34 -4.53 -0.55 2.14
CA GLY A 34 -3.64 -0.97 3.22
C GLY A 34 -2.50 -1.85 2.71
N VAL A 35 -1.26 -1.46 2.98
CA VAL A 35 -0.03 -2.19 2.63
C VAL A 35 0.79 -2.51 3.88
N CYS A 36 1.60 -3.57 3.85
CA CYS A 36 2.54 -3.86 4.94
C CYS A 36 3.62 -2.75 5.01
N PRO A 37 3.86 -2.10 6.16
CA PRO A 37 4.84 -1.03 6.27
C PRO A 37 6.28 -1.48 5.98
N GLY A 38 6.70 -2.62 6.53
CA GLY A 38 8.03 -3.20 6.28
C GLY A 38 8.26 -3.51 4.80
N CYS A 39 7.33 -4.22 4.16
CA CYS A 39 7.41 -4.47 2.71
C CYS A 39 7.37 -3.18 1.90
N PHE A 40 6.52 -2.22 2.28
CA PHE A 40 6.41 -0.97 1.53
C PHE A 40 7.64 -0.09 1.72
N ASN A 41 8.42 -0.25 2.77
CA ASN A 41 9.67 0.47 2.99
C ASN A 41 10.93 -0.35 2.64
N ASN A 42 10.78 -1.48 1.95
CA ASN A 42 11.87 -2.20 1.32
C ASN A 42 11.85 -1.95 -0.21
N PRO A 43 12.97 -1.56 -0.86
CA PRO A 43 12.98 -1.19 -2.28
C PRO A 43 12.48 -2.28 -3.23
N GLU A 44 12.97 -3.51 -3.07
CA GLU A 44 12.60 -4.65 -3.92
C GLU A 44 11.12 -4.99 -3.75
N ARG A 45 10.65 -4.99 -2.50
CA ARG A 45 9.25 -5.30 -2.19
C ARG A 45 8.31 -4.18 -2.62
N ARG A 46 8.70 -2.90 -2.45
CA ARG A 46 7.93 -1.75 -2.95
C ARG A 46 7.78 -1.83 -4.46
N LYS A 47 8.85 -2.16 -5.20
CA LYS A 47 8.81 -2.36 -6.65
C LYS A 47 7.76 -3.40 -7.05
N GLU A 48 7.72 -4.55 -6.38
CA GLU A 48 6.70 -5.58 -6.62
C GLU A 48 5.28 -5.10 -6.31
N ILE A 49 5.10 -4.38 -5.19
CA ILE A 49 3.78 -3.84 -4.80
C ILE A 49 3.30 -2.85 -5.85
N LEU A 50 4.13 -1.88 -6.23
CA LEU A 50 3.80 -0.88 -7.25
C LEU A 50 3.50 -1.52 -8.60
N TYR A 51 4.25 -2.57 -8.97
CA TYR A 51 3.97 -3.35 -10.17
C TYR A 51 2.60 -4.03 -10.12
N LYS A 52 2.24 -4.66 -8.99
CA LYS A 52 0.91 -5.27 -8.78
C LYS A 52 -0.20 -4.22 -8.84
N LEU A 53 -0.01 -3.05 -8.23
CA LEU A 53 -0.97 -1.95 -8.31
C LEU A 53 -1.19 -1.50 -9.75
N ARG A 54 -0.11 -1.29 -10.50
CA ARG A 54 -0.18 -0.90 -11.91
C ARG A 54 -0.89 -1.96 -12.76
N LYS A 55 -0.62 -3.25 -12.53
CA LYS A 55 -1.33 -4.37 -13.17
C LYS A 55 -2.84 -4.33 -12.91
N ASN A 56 -3.26 -3.88 -11.73
CA ASN A 56 -4.67 -3.71 -11.37
C ASN A 56 -5.24 -2.34 -11.80
N GLY A 57 -4.50 -1.55 -12.58
CA GLY A 57 -4.95 -0.23 -13.05
C GLY A 57 -4.96 0.85 -11.97
N LEU A 58 -4.17 0.67 -10.91
CA LEU A 58 -4.01 1.62 -9.82
C LEU A 58 -2.63 2.30 -9.88
N ALA A 59 -2.59 3.59 -9.63
CA ALA A 59 -1.36 4.37 -9.56
C ALA A 59 -1.28 5.13 -8.24
N VAL A 60 -0.10 5.16 -7.59
CA VAL A 60 0.09 5.95 -6.37
C VAL A 60 -0.07 7.45 -6.65
N VAL A 61 -0.81 8.15 -5.79
CA VAL A 61 -1.08 9.59 -5.92
C VAL A 61 0.13 10.40 -5.44
N SER A 62 0.62 10.08 -4.24
CA SER A 62 1.74 10.77 -3.62
C SER A 62 3.06 10.47 -4.32
N LYS A 63 3.90 11.50 -4.50
CA LYS A 63 5.29 11.33 -4.97
C LYS A 63 6.15 10.56 -3.96
N ALA A 64 5.85 10.69 -2.65
CA ALA A 64 6.61 10.01 -1.60
C ALA A 64 6.42 8.48 -1.61
N ASP A 65 5.30 8.00 -2.15
CA ASP A 65 4.95 6.57 -2.21
C ASP A 65 5.45 5.88 -3.49
N ARG A 66 6.17 6.62 -4.34
CA ARG A 66 6.80 6.07 -5.55
C ARG A 66 8.06 5.27 -5.21
N LEU A 67 8.60 4.59 -6.22
CA LEU A 67 9.80 3.77 -6.07
C LEU A 67 11.03 4.60 -5.69
N ASP A 68 11.14 5.80 -6.24
CA ASP A 68 12.14 6.83 -5.93
C ASP A 68 11.72 7.75 -4.76
N GLY A 69 10.61 7.41 -4.10
CA GLY A 69 10.03 8.20 -3.03
C GLY A 69 10.73 8.04 -1.68
N LYS A 70 10.05 8.46 -0.62
CA LYS A 70 10.58 8.40 0.74
C LYS A 70 10.44 6.99 1.30
N TYR A 71 11.48 6.53 1.97
CA TYR A 71 11.51 5.30 2.74
C TYR A 71 11.64 5.63 4.23
N ILE A 72 10.82 4.99 5.05
CA ILE A 72 10.85 5.10 6.51
C ILE A 72 11.75 3.97 7.02
N LYS A 73 12.93 4.33 7.53
CA LYS A 73 13.88 3.39 8.13
C LYS A 73 13.23 2.64 9.29
N ASN A 74 13.61 1.38 9.47
CA ASN A 74 13.16 0.51 10.56
C ASN A 74 11.64 0.31 10.63
N SER A 75 10.94 0.43 9.50
CA SER A 75 9.52 0.09 9.44
C SER A 75 9.33 -1.40 9.73
N THR A 76 8.52 -1.71 10.73
CA THR A 76 8.19 -3.09 11.08
C THR A 76 7.21 -3.68 10.05
N HIS A 77 7.30 -4.99 9.85
CA HIS A 77 6.31 -5.70 9.07
C HIS A 77 4.99 -5.76 9.82
N SER A 78 3.87 -5.77 9.09
CA SER A 78 2.57 -6.04 9.69
C SER A 78 2.56 -7.42 10.37
N SER A 79 1.76 -7.55 11.43
CA SER A 79 1.56 -8.80 12.17
C SER A 79 1.13 -10.01 11.32
N PHE A 80 0.65 -9.82 10.09
CA PHE A 80 0.27 -10.90 9.17
C PHE A 80 1.09 -10.94 7.88
N CYS A 81 2.20 -10.18 7.82
CA CYS A 81 3.07 -10.23 6.66
C CYS A 81 3.78 -11.59 6.57
N PRO A 82 3.86 -12.25 5.40
CA PRO A 82 4.60 -13.50 5.26
C PRO A 82 6.12 -13.30 5.04
N TYR A 83 6.60 -12.05 5.07
CA TYR A 83 8.00 -11.68 4.81
C TYR A 83 8.71 -11.11 6.05
N LYS A 84 8.17 -11.37 7.25
CA LYS A 84 8.83 -11.00 8.51
C LYS A 84 10.00 -11.94 8.79
#